data_AF-A0A9Q2NUW5-F1
#
_entry.id   AF-A0A9Q2NUW5-F1
#
_cell.length_a   1.000
_cell.length_b   1.000
_cell.length_c   1.000
_cell.angle_alpha   90.00
_cell.angle_beta   90.00
_cell.angle_gamma   90.00
#
_symmetry.space_group_name_H-M   'P 1'
#
loop_
_entity.id
_entity.type
_entity.pdbx_description
1 polymer ?
#
loop_
_entity_poly.entity_id
_entity_poly.type
_entity_poly.pdbx_seq_one_letter_code
_entity_poly.pdbx_strand_id
1 'polypeptide(L)'
;MIERYSEHASNERTFLSWVRTVIAIVGFGLGVARLSQTSADIWSEVAMLAAGALVILLAFLRMRHVRRNIASAEPIDDTALTADAFLLVLVAALFGLIAAFGIHVSPQ
;
A
#
# COMPACT_ATOMS: atom_id res chain seq x y z
N MET A 1 23.57 5.50 21.80
CA MET A 1 22.67 4.79 20.86
C MET A 1 21.28 5.31 21.14
N ILE A 2 20.58 5.89 20.15
CA ILE A 2 19.22 6.40 20.38
C ILE A 2 18.33 5.19 20.66
N GLU A 3 17.73 5.17 21.85
CA GLU A 3 16.82 4.11 22.28
C GLU A 3 15.66 4.02 21.28
N ARG A 4 15.41 2.82 20.73
CA ARG A 4 14.39 2.51 19.69
C ARG A 4 14.69 2.91 18.23
N TYR A 5 15.91 3.31 17.86
CA TYR A 5 16.26 3.57 16.45
C TYR A 5 16.07 2.35 15.53
N SER A 6 16.43 1.16 16.01
CA SER A 6 16.32 -0.09 15.22
C SER A 6 14.88 -0.39 14.79
N GLU A 7 13.91 -0.22 15.71
CA GLU A 7 12.49 -0.45 15.42
C GLU A 7 11.93 0.58 14.44
N HIS A 8 12.31 1.84 14.61
CA HIS A 8 11.93 2.92 13.71
C HIS A 8 12.42 2.66 12.28
N ALA A 9 13.71 2.35 12.13
CA ALA A 9 14.31 2.03 10.84
C ALA A 9 13.70 0.76 10.22
N SER A 10 13.30 -0.23 11.04
CA SER A 10 12.65 -1.44 10.55
C SER A 10 11.27 -1.16 9.94
N ASN A 11 10.42 -0.41 10.65
CA ASN A 11 9.08 -0.09 10.16
C ASN A 11 9.13 0.81 8.91
N GLU A 12 10.13 1.69 8.80
CA GLU A 12 10.35 2.51 7.59
C GLU A 12 10.73 1.67 6.38
N ARG A 13 11.59 0.65 6.54
CA ARG A 13 11.91 -0.28 5.45
C ARG A 13 10.67 -1.01 4.96
N THR A 14 9.81 -1.47 5.87
CA THR A 14 8.55 -2.12 5.50
C THR A 14 7.66 -1.16 4.72
N PHE A 15 7.46 0.08 5.21
CA PHE A 15 6.70 1.09 4.48
C PHE A 15 7.27 1.36 3.07
N LEU A 16 8.58 1.55 2.94
CA LEU A 16 9.22 1.78 1.64
C LEU A 16 9.11 0.58 0.71
N SER A 17 9.10 -0.65 1.22
CA SER A 17 8.83 -1.83 0.40
C SER A 17 7.40 -1.83 -0.17
N TRP A 18 6.39 -1.43 0.61
CA TRP A 18 5.00 -1.29 0.15
C TRP A 18 4.86 -0.18 -0.90
N VAL A 19 5.49 0.97 -0.67
CA VAL A 19 5.48 2.07 -1.66
C VAL A 19 6.11 1.60 -2.98
N ARG A 20 7.24 0.89 -2.91
CA ARG A 20 7.92 0.36 -4.11
C ARG A 20 7.03 -0.60 -4.90
N THR A 21 6.37 -1.55 -4.24
CA THR A 21 5.52 -2.52 -4.94
C THR A 21 4.33 -1.84 -5.61
N VAL A 22 3.69 -0.88 -4.95
CA VAL A 22 2.58 -0.11 -5.53
C VAL A 22 3.03 0.70 -6.75
N ILE A 23 4.15 1.43 -6.65
CA ILE A 23 4.68 2.22 -7.78
C ILE A 23 5.03 1.31 -8.96
N ALA A 24 5.61 0.13 -8.71
CA ALA A 24 5.89 -0.83 -9.77
C ALA A 24 4.59 -1.29 -10.47
N ILE A 25 3.57 -1.73 -9.73
CA ILE A 25 2.30 -2.21 -10.29
C ILE A 25 1.62 -1.11 -11.12
N VAL A 26 1.49 0.09 -10.55
CA VAL A 26 0.88 1.24 -11.23
C VAL A 26 1.69 1.63 -12.48
N GLY A 27 3.01 1.73 -12.36
CA GLY A 27 3.90 2.09 -13.47
C GLY A 27 3.84 1.09 -14.62
N PHE A 28 3.84 -0.22 -14.32
CA PHE A 28 3.64 -1.26 -15.33
C PHE A 28 2.25 -1.17 -15.97
N GLY A 29 1.20 -0.84 -15.20
CA GLY A 29 -0.16 -0.73 -15.74
C GLY A 29 -0.26 0.37 -16.79
N LEU A 30 0.28 1.56 -16.47
CA LEU A 30 0.36 2.67 -17.42
C LEU A 30 1.25 2.32 -18.63
N GLY A 31 2.38 1.66 -18.38
CA GLY A 31 3.33 1.27 -19.44
C GLY A 31 2.72 0.30 -20.46
N VAL A 32 2.00 -0.72 -19.99
CA VAL A 32 1.35 -1.71 -20.85
C VAL A 32 0.24 -1.06 -21.70
N ALA A 33 -0.60 -0.21 -21.11
CA ALA A 33 -1.65 0.49 -21.86
C ALA A 33 -1.08 1.32 -23.02
N ARG A 34 0.06 1.99 -22.80
CA ARG A 34 0.74 2.81 -23.82
C ARG A 34 1.39 1.96 -24.92
N LEU A 35 1.98 0.82 -24.57
CA LEU A 35 2.64 -0.07 -25.54
C LEU A 35 1.64 -0.84 -26.41
N SER A 36 0.50 -1.23 -25.85
CA SER A 36 -0.50 -2.03 -26.56
C SER A 36 -1.40 -1.23 -27.53
N GLN A 37 -1.23 0.09 -27.65
CA GLN A 37 -2.13 1.01 -28.38
C GLN A 37 -3.61 0.84 -28.01
N THR A 38 -3.88 0.21 -26.86
CA THR A 38 -5.20 0.08 -26.30
C THR A 38 -5.65 1.49 -25.96
N SER A 39 -6.79 1.92 -26.53
CA SER A 39 -7.46 3.13 -26.07
C SER A 39 -7.99 2.85 -24.68
N ALA A 40 -7.12 2.94 -23.68
CA ALA A 40 -7.48 2.74 -22.30
C ALA A 40 -8.52 3.79 -21.94
N ASP A 41 -9.68 3.33 -21.48
CA ASP A 41 -10.71 4.22 -20.98
C ASP A 41 -10.11 5.02 -19.80
N ILE A 42 -10.28 6.35 -19.83
CA ILE A 42 -9.74 7.28 -18.83
C ILE A 42 -10.19 6.85 -17.43
N TRP A 43 -11.42 6.31 -17.31
CA TRP A 43 -11.93 5.80 -16.04
C TRP A 43 -11.11 4.64 -15.48
N SER A 44 -10.58 3.76 -16.33
CA SER A 44 -9.74 2.63 -15.91
C SER A 44 -8.35 3.09 -15.43
N GLU A 45 -7.75 4.08 -16.12
CA GLU A 45 -6.49 4.70 -15.69
C GLU A 45 -6.66 5.38 -14.33
N VAL A 46 -7.72 6.20 -14.19
CA VAL A 46 -8.03 6.91 -12.95
C VAL A 46 -8.34 5.93 -11.81
N ALA A 47 -9.07 4.86 -12.07
CA ALA A 47 -9.37 3.83 -11.07
C ALA A 47 -8.09 3.13 -10.58
N MET A 48 -7.16 2.79 -11.48
CA MET A 48 -5.90 2.15 -11.10
C MET A 48 -4.99 3.09 -10.30
N LEU A 49 -4.91 4.37 -10.71
CA LEU A 49 -4.19 5.40 -9.95
C LEU A 49 -4.81 5.61 -8.56
N ALA A 50 -6.13 5.69 -8.47
CA ALA A 50 -6.86 5.85 -7.21
C ALA A 50 -6.65 4.64 -6.29
N ALA A 51 -6.70 3.41 -6.83
CA ALA A 51 -6.41 2.20 -6.08
C ALA A 51 -4.97 2.19 -5.54
N GLY A 52 -3.98 2.58 -6.36
CA GLY A 52 -2.59 2.67 -5.93
C GLY A 52 -2.39 3.72 -4.83
N ALA A 53 -2.97 4.91 -5.01
CA ALA A 53 -2.95 5.97 -4.01
C ALA A 53 -3.59 5.52 -2.69
N LEU A 54 -4.70 4.77 -2.75
CA LEU A 54 -5.36 4.20 -1.57
C LEU A 54 -4.45 3.23 -0.82
N VAL A 55 -3.74 2.33 -1.52
CA VAL A 55 -2.79 1.40 -0.87
C VAL A 55 -1.67 2.16 -0.17
N ILE A 56 -1.09 3.18 -0.83
CA ILE A 56 -0.03 4.02 -0.23
C ILE A 56 -0.55 4.76 1.01
N LEU A 57 -1.77 5.31 0.92
CA LEU A 57 -2.40 6.02 2.03
C LEU A 57 -2.67 5.08 3.21
N LEU A 58 -3.17 3.86 2.96
CA LEU A 58 -3.36 2.84 4.00
C LEU A 58 -2.03 2.40 4.63
N ALA A 59 -0.98 2.22 3.83
CA ALA A 59 0.37 1.91 4.34
C ALA A 59 0.90 3.03 5.25
N PHE A 60 0.68 4.29 4.84
CA PHE A 60 1.06 5.46 5.61
C PHE A 60 0.25 5.59 6.91
N LEU A 61 -1.07 5.38 6.85
CA LEU A 61 -1.94 5.41 8.03
C LEU A 61 -1.56 4.32 9.03
N ARG A 62 -1.29 3.09 8.57
CA ARG A 62 -0.76 2.00 9.42
C ARG A 62 0.49 2.46 10.15
N MET A 63 1.46 3.00 9.42
CA MET A 63 2.72 3.51 9.97
C MET A 63 2.48 4.61 11.01
N ARG A 64 1.57 5.56 10.72
CA ARG A 64 1.21 6.65 11.65
C ARG A 64 0.52 6.14 12.90
N HIS A 65 -0.36 5.13 12.79
CA HIS A 65 -1.14 4.58 13.89
C HIS A 65 -0.27 3.77 14.85
N VAL A 66 0.57 2.86 14.30
CA VAL A 66 1.56 2.09 15.08
C VAL A 66 2.48 3.03 15.86
N ARG A 67 2.92 4.13 15.23
CA ARG A 67 3.74 5.16 15.90
C ARG A 67 3.00 5.92 17.00
N ARG A 68 1.69 6.12 16.87
CA ARG A 68 0.89 6.88 17.85
C ARG A 68 0.60 6.06 19.10
N ASN A 69 0.42 4.74 18.95
CA ASN A 69 0.10 3.85 20.07
C ASN A 69 1.29 3.59 21.01
N ILE A 70 2.53 3.74 20.54
CA ILE A 70 3.76 3.57 21.35
C ILE A 70 4.00 4.73 22.34
N ALA A 71 3.35 5.89 22.14
CA ALA A 71 3.47 7.03 23.05
C ALA A 71 2.62 6.88 24.34
N SER A 72 1.71 5.92 24.37
CA SER A 72 0.86 5.56 25.49
C SER A 72 1.42 4.30 26.17
N ALA A 73 1.93 4.45 27.38
CA ALA A 73 2.72 3.45 28.10
C ALA A 73 1.91 2.28 28.72
N GLU A 74 0.91 1.74 28.02
CA GLU A 74 0.20 0.53 28.47
C GLU A 74 0.32 -0.60 27.43
N PRO A 75 1.19 -1.60 27.66
CA PRO A 75 1.27 -2.79 26.84
C PRO A 75 0.14 -3.74 27.24
N ILE A 76 -1.06 -3.50 26.73
CA ILE A 76 -2.17 -4.45 26.77
C ILE A 76 -2.15 -5.23 25.44
N ASP A 77 -2.38 -6.54 25.53
CA ASP A 77 -2.36 -7.57 24.49
C ASP A 77 -3.06 -7.18 23.16
N ASP A 78 -3.97 -6.20 23.22
CA ASP A 78 -4.74 -5.62 22.10
C ASP A 78 -3.89 -4.98 20.97
N THR A 79 -2.64 -4.62 21.24
CA THR A 79 -1.77 -3.95 20.26
C THR A 79 -1.34 -4.89 19.12
N ALA A 80 -1.14 -6.18 19.41
CA ALA A 80 -0.77 -7.17 18.39
C ALA A 80 -1.94 -7.44 17.43
N LEU A 81 -3.15 -7.62 17.96
CA LEU A 81 -4.38 -7.84 17.18
C LEU A 81 -4.70 -6.66 16.25
N THR A 82 -4.52 -5.43 16.73
CA THR A 82 -4.75 -4.23 15.90
C THR A 82 -3.69 -4.08 14.81
N ALA A 83 -2.42 -4.35 15.10
CA ALA A 83 -1.34 -4.32 14.11
C ALA A 83 -1.53 -5.36 12.98
N ASP A 84 -2.00 -6.56 13.33
CA ASP A 84 -2.34 -7.63 12.38
C ASP A 84 -3.56 -7.27 11.54
N ALA A 85 -4.59 -6.68 12.13
CA ALA A 85 -5.76 -6.20 11.38
C ALA A 85 -5.36 -5.15 10.32
N PHE A 86 -4.47 -4.21 10.64
CA PHE A 86 -3.96 -3.24 9.66
C PHE A 86 -3.13 -3.90 8.56
N LEU A 87 -2.37 -4.96 8.87
CA LEU A 87 -1.65 -5.74 7.85
C LEU A 87 -2.63 -6.43 6.90
N LEU A 88 -3.69 -7.05 7.43
CA LEU A 88 -4.73 -7.69 6.62
C LEU A 88 -5.42 -6.67 5.70
N VAL A 89 -5.76 -5.48 6.20
CA VAL A 89 -6.34 -4.40 5.38
C VAL A 89 -5.38 -3.97 4.27
N LEU A 90 -4.09 -3.82 4.58
CA LEU A 90 -3.09 -3.43 3.58
C LEU A 90 -2.90 -4.49 2.50
N VAL A 91 -2.87 -5.77 2.89
CA VAL A 91 -2.79 -6.91 1.97
C VAL A 91 -4.05 -6.99 1.11
N ALA A 92 -5.24 -6.84 1.69
CA ALA A 92 -6.50 -6.81 0.94
C ALA A 92 -6.53 -5.65 -0.06
N ALA A 93 -6.05 -4.48 0.32
CA ALA A 93 -5.93 -3.34 -0.58
C ALA A 93 -4.94 -3.60 -1.73
N LEU A 94 -3.82 -4.29 -1.46
CA LEU A 94 -2.89 -4.71 -2.50
C LEU A 94 -3.56 -5.68 -3.49
N PHE A 95 -4.32 -6.66 -3.01
CA PHE A 95 -5.10 -7.55 -3.89
C PHE A 95 -6.12 -6.77 -4.74
N GLY A 96 -6.78 -5.77 -4.16
CA GLY A 96 -7.66 -4.86 -4.89
C GLY A 96 -6.92 -4.09 -6.00
N LEU A 97 -5.71 -3.61 -5.73
CA LEU A 97 -4.86 -2.96 -6.75
C LEU A 97 -4.47 -3.93 -7.87
N ILE A 98 -4.11 -5.17 -7.54
CA ILE A 98 -3.78 -6.19 -8.55
C ILE A 98 -5.01 -6.52 -9.40
N ALA A 99 -6.20 -6.62 -8.81
CA ALA A 99 -7.44 -6.81 -9.54
C ALA A 99 -7.74 -5.63 -10.48
N ALA A 100 -7.56 -4.39 -10.00
CA ALA A 100 -7.71 -3.19 -10.82
C ALA A 100 -6.74 -3.16 -12.01
N PHE A 101 -5.48 -3.55 -11.77
CA PHE A 101 -4.48 -3.72 -12.84
C PHE A 101 -4.93 -4.77 -13.87
N GLY A 102 -5.44 -5.92 -13.42
CA GLY A 102 -5.92 -6.97 -14.31
C GLY A 102 -7.07 -6.51 -15.21
N ILE A 103 -8.04 -5.79 -14.64
CA ILE A 103 -9.17 -5.19 -15.39
C ILE A 103 -8.67 -4.12 -16.37
N HIS A 104 -7.67 -3.33 -15.97
CA HIS A 104 -7.11 -2.29 -16.82
C HIS A 104 -6.35 -2.85 -18.04
N VAL A 105 -5.66 -3.99 -17.87
CA VAL A 105 -4.87 -4.64 -18.93
C VAL A 105 -5.70 -5.60 -19.79
N SER A 106 -6.87 -6.05 -19.32
CA SER A 106 -7.71 -6.96 -20.11
C SER A 106 -8.20 -6.26 -21.39
N PRO A 107 -8.00 -6.87 -22.58
CA PRO A 107 -8.50 -6.31 -23.83
C PRO A 107 -10.03 -6.27 -23.81
N GLN A 108 -10.58 -5.08 -24.07
CA GLN A 108 -12.01 -4.84 -24.31
C GLN A 108 -12.35 -5.17 -25.77
#